data_AF-A0A9P1PAS2-F1
#
_entry.id   AF-A0A9P1PAS2-F1
#
_cell.length_a   1.000
_cell.length_b   1.000
_cell.length_c   1.000
_cell.angle_alpha   90.00
_cell.angle_beta   90.00
_cell.angle_gamma   90.00
#
_symmetry.space_group_name_H-M   'P 1'
#
loop_
_entity.id
_entity.type
_entity.pdbx_description
1 polymer ?
#
loop_
_entity_poly.entity_id
_entity_poly.type
_entity_poly.pdbx_seq_one_letter_code
_entity_poly.pdbx_strand_id
1 'polypeptide(L)'
;MEEKILRRLVIKPFHINNVEFNDKVSIEKGTLSINKNYIEEILKAEKLITKIKVDIIKPGDYNREINTIMDIIPISTKVLGRLGEGITHTLTGVYVMLTGVDEDGRQMHEFGSSEGILSEQMIFGRAGTPSPTDYIIHFDVTVQGGLPYERKLPLAAFRACDKFIQTIRENLKQKDGREATQIREYFDKIKPGAKKVVIVKQIAGQGAMYDNQLFSQEPSGFESGTSIIDIGNVPMIISPNEYRDGALRAMT
;
A
#
# COMPACT_ATOMS: atom_id res chain seq x y z
N MET A 1 3.08 15.90 37.77
CA MET A 1 3.09 16.41 36.38
C MET A 1 2.00 15.70 35.61
N GLU A 2 1.21 16.43 34.84
CA GLU A 2 0.07 15.87 34.08
C GLU A 2 0.51 15.26 32.75
N GLU A 3 -0.32 14.36 32.21
CA GLU A 3 -0.13 13.76 30.89
C GLU A 3 -0.18 14.84 29.80
N LYS A 4 0.83 14.86 28.92
CA LYS A 4 0.89 15.79 27.79
C LYS A 4 0.55 15.08 26.50
N ILE A 5 -0.50 15.52 25.81
CA ILE A 5 -0.82 15.07 24.46
C ILE A 5 0.04 15.87 23.47
N LEU A 6 0.82 15.17 22.66
CA LEU A 6 1.66 15.77 21.62
C LEU A 6 0.90 15.89 20.30
N ARG A 7 0.20 14.81 19.91
CA ARG A 7 -0.47 14.69 18.61
C ARG A 7 -1.73 13.85 18.75
N ARG A 8 -2.71 14.12 17.88
CA ARG A 8 -3.93 13.34 17.72
C ARG A 8 -4.04 12.90 16.27
N LEU A 9 -4.22 11.61 16.06
CA LEU A 9 -4.49 10.99 14.77
C LEU A 9 -5.89 10.38 14.80
N VAL A 10 -6.68 10.68 13.78
CA VAL A 10 -8.02 10.11 13.58
C VAL A 10 -8.02 9.31 12.28
N ILE A 11 -8.26 8.00 12.36
CA ILE A 11 -8.42 7.13 11.20
C ILE A 11 -9.90 6.80 11.02
N LYS A 12 -10.41 7.05 9.80
CA LYS A 12 -11.81 6.88 9.42
C LYS A 12 -11.93 5.82 8.32
N PRO A 13 -12.39 4.60 8.64
CA PRO A 13 -12.57 3.55 7.66
C PRO A 13 -13.84 3.74 6.82
N PHE A 14 -13.77 3.39 5.55
CA PHE A 14 -14.90 3.30 4.63
C PHE A 14 -14.94 1.87 4.09
N HIS A 15 -15.94 1.11 4.51
CA HIS A 15 -16.02 -0.31 4.17
C HIS A 15 -16.59 -0.52 2.76
N ILE A 16 -15.93 -1.38 1.99
CA ILE A 16 -16.30 -1.77 0.63
C ILE A 16 -16.84 -3.20 0.65
N ASN A 17 -18.03 -3.37 0.09
CA ASN A 17 -18.74 -4.64 -0.07
C ASN A 17 -18.67 -5.18 -1.50
N ASN A 18 -18.38 -4.31 -2.48
CA ASN A 18 -18.30 -4.66 -3.90
C ASN A 18 -17.25 -3.82 -4.61
N VAL A 19 -16.54 -4.42 -5.57
CA VAL A 19 -15.60 -3.72 -6.46
C VAL A 19 -15.97 -4.05 -7.90
N GLU A 20 -16.03 -3.04 -8.75
CA GLU A 20 -16.41 -3.19 -10.16
C GLU A 20 -15.61 -2.29 -11.09
N PHE A 21 -15.59 -2.64 -12.38
CA PHE A 21 -15.04 -1.79 -13.42
C PHE A 21 -16.11 -0.81 -13.92
N ASN A 22 -15.73 0.45 -14.07
CA ASN A 22 -16.60 1.50 -14.60
C ASN A 22 -15.76 2.58 -15.32
N ASP A 23 -16.43 3.50 -16.02
CA ASP A 23 -15.78 4.58 -16.78
C ASP A 23 -15.15 5.66 -15.87
N LYS A 24 -15.49 5.68 -14.58
CA LYS A 24 -14.96 6.62 -13.60
C LYS A 24 -14.71 5.91 -12.27
N VAL A 25 -13.70 6.38 -11.56
CA VAL A 25 -13.44 5.95 -10.19
C VAL A 25 -14.45 6.63 -9.28
N SER A 26 -15.12 5.87 -8.41
CA SER A 26 -16.09 6.39 -7.44
C SER A 26 -16.24 5.46 -6.23
N ILE A 27 -16.71 6.02 -5.11
CA ILE A 27 -16.98 5.26 -3.87
C ILE A 27 -18.38 5.62 -3.39
N GLU A 28 -19.34 4.74 -3.68
CA GLU A 28 -20.76 4.96 -3.42
C GLU A 28 -21.42 3.75 -2.77
N LYS A 29 -22.12 3.96 -1.65
CA LYS A 29 -22.92 2.92 -0.96
C LYS A 29 -22.16 1.60 -0.73
N GLY A 30 -20.86 1.69 -0.40
CA GLY A 30 -19.99 0.54 -0.19
C GLY A 30 -19.54 -0.17 -1.47
N THR A 31 -19.70 0.44 -2.63
CA THR A 31 -19.13 -0.05 -3.91
C THR A 31 -17.98 0.86 -4.32
N LEU A 32 -16.83 0.25 -4.64
CA LEU A 32 -15.69 0.91 -5.26
C LEU A 32 -15.72 0.62 -6.77
N SER A 33 -15.95 1.65 -7.58
CA SER A 33 -15.75 1.58 -9.03
C SER A 33 -14.31 1.96 -9.37
N ILE A 34 -13.64 1.20 -10.22
CA ILE A 34 -12.30 1.48 -10.73
C ILE A 34 -12.28 1.56 -12.25
N ASN A 35 -11.40 2.39 -12.81
CA ASN A 35 -11.28 2.62 -14.25
C ASN A 35 -9.93 2.08 -14.78
N LYS A 36 -9.96 1.34 -15.89
CA LYS A 36 -8.76 0.82 -16.58
C LYS A 36 -8.12 1.81 -17.54
N ASN A 37 -8.82 2.86 -17.97
CA ASN A 37 -8.33 3.79 -19.00
C ASN A 37 -7.08 4.56 -18.54
N TYR A 38 -6.91 4.75 -17.22
CA TYR A 38 -5.74 5.41 -16.66
C TYR A 38 -4.44 4.60 -16.80
N ILE A 39 -4.54 3.31 -17.12
CA ILE A 39 -3.38 2.43 -17.29
C ILE A 39 -2.53 2.86 -18.49
N GLU A 40 -3.14 3.34 -19.57
CA GLU A 40 -2.39 3.82 -20.74
C GLU A 40 -1.54 5.05 -20.42
N GLU A 41 -2.04 5.94 -19.56
CA GLU A 41 -1.30 7.13 -19.12
C GLU A 41 -0.13 6.74 -18.22
N ILE A 42 -0.33 5.76 -17.33
CA ILE A 42 0.75 5.21 -16.50
C ILE A 42 1.83 4.55 -17.36
N LEU A 43 1.47 3.74 -18.35
CA LEU A 43 2.41 3.09 -19.26
C LEU A 43 3.24 4.11 -20.06
N LYS A 44 2.63 5.22 -20.49
CA LYS A 44 3.35 6.31 -21.19
C LYS A 44 4.39 6.99 -20.28
N ALA A 45 4.15 7.04 -18.97
CA ALA A 45 5.04 7.65 -18.00
C ALA A 45 6.17 6.72 -17.52
N GLU A 46 5.94 5.40 -17.47
CA GLU A 46 6.86 4.41 -16.92
C GLU A 46 7.54 3.57 -18.01
N LYS A 47 8.65 4.08 -18.57
CA LYS A 47 9.35 3.45 -19.70
C LYS A 47 9.85 2.02 -19.46
N LEU A 48 10.05 1.63 -18.20
CA LEU A 48 10.53 0.29 -17.82
C LEU A 48 9.40 -0.74 -17.77
N ILE A 49 8.15 -0.32 -17.89
CA ILE A 49 6.98 -1.20 -17.85
C ILE A 49 6.47 -1.39 -19.27
N THR A 50 6.30 -2.64 -19.67
CA THR A 50 5.80 -2.98 -21.01
C THR A 50 4.32 -3.34 -20.99
N LYS A 51 3.81 -3.82 -19.86
CA LYS A 51 2.39 -4.17 -19.70
C LYS A 51 1.93 -4.00 -18.26
N ILE A 52 0.69 -3.55 -18.11
CA ILE A 52 -0.03 -3.57 -16.83
C ILE A 52 -1.39 -4.21 -17.08
N LYS A 53 -1.77 -5.18 -16.25
CA LYS A 53 -3.09 -5.79 -16.23
C LYS A 53 -3.73 -5.51 -14.88
N VAL A 54 -4.99 -5.07 -14.90
CA VAL A 54 -5.79 -4.88 -13.69
C VAL A 54 -7.01 -5.77 -13.74
N ASP A 55 -7.15 -6.62 -12.71
CA ASP A 55 -8.26 -7.53 -12.50
C ASP A 55 -8.87 -7.34 -11.10
N ILE A 56 -10.11 -7.77 -10.92
CA ILE A 56 -10.79 -7.80 -9.63
C ILE A 56 -10.94 -9.27 -9.24
N ILE A 57 -10.28 -9.65 -8.15
CA ILE A 57 -10.40 -10.98 -7.54
C ILE A 57 -11.45 -10.87 -6.44
N LYS A 58 -12.53 -11.61 -6.60
CA LYS A 58 -13.63 -11.66 -5.64
C LYS A 58 -13.27 -12.57 -4.46
N PRO A 59 -13.87 -12.36 -3.29
CA PRO A 59 -13.75 -13.29 -2.17
C PRO A 59 -14.03 -14.74 -2.60
N GLY A 60 -13.06 -15.62 -2.39
CA GLY A 60 -13.13 -17.04 -2.75
C GLY A 60 -12.64 -17.40 -4.16
N ASP A 61 -12.41 -16.44 -5.05
CA ASP A 61 -11.87 -16.67 -6.40
C ASP A 61 -10.33 -16.73 -6.40
N TYR A 62 -9.76 -17.58 -5.55
CA TYR A 62 -8.32 -17.63 -5.29
C TYR A 62 -7.58 -18.71 -6.08
N ASN A 63 -8.28 -19.54 -6.86
CA ASN A 63 -7.65 -20.52 -7.75
C ASN A 63 -7.22 -19.86 -9.06
N ARG A 64 -6.30 -18.90 -8.96
CA ARG A 64 -5.81 -18.07 -10.06
C ARG A 64 -4.30 -18.10 -10.08
N GLU A 65 -3.73 -18.26 -11.26
CA GLU A 65 -2.30 -18.13 -11.47
C GLU A 65 -1.90 -16.65 -11.36
N ILE A 66 -0.90 -16.37 -10.54
CA ILE A 66 -0.34 -15.05 -10.30
C ILE A 66 1.18 -15.07 -10.47
N ASN A 67 1.72 -13.93 -10.88
CA ASN A 67 3.15 -13.66 -10.72
C ASN A 67 3.49 -13.44 -9.24
N THR A 68 4.78 -13.37 -8.94
CA THR A 68 5.26 -13.04 -7.59
C THR A 68 4.57 -11.80 -7.04
N ILE A 69 3.97 -11.96 -5.86
CA ILE A 69 3.43 -10.88 -5.05
C ILE A 69 4.60 -10.03 -4.55
N MET A 70 4.57 -8.76 -4.93
CA MET A 70 5.53 -7.74 -4.49
C MET A 70 5.01 -6.94 -3.29
N ASP A 71 3.69 -6.79 -3.14
CA ASP A 71 3.07 -6.07 -2.02
C ASP A 71 1.56 -6.30 -1.92
N ILE A 72 1.02 -6.14 -0.71
CA ILE A 72 -0.41 -6.04 -0.41
C ILE A 72 -0.68 -4.67 0.21
N ILE A 73 -1.30 -3.80 -0.57
CA ILE A 73 -1.31 -2.37 -0.33
C ILE A 73 -2.68 -1.94 0.20
N PRO A 74 -2.76 -1.37 1.42
CA PRO A 74 -3.98 -0.74 1.88
C PRO A 74 -4.23 0.57 1.12
N ILE A 75 -5.50 0.86 0.85
CA ILE A 75 -5.89 2.10 0.16
C ILE A 75 -6.25 3.15 1.22
N SER A 76 -5.32 4.06 1.50
CA SER A 76 -5.48 5.10 2.52
C SER A 76 -5.05 6.46 1.99
N THR A 77 -5.62 7.53 2.53
CA THR A 77 -5.26 8.89 2.15
C THR A 77 -5.31 9.90 3.31
N LYS A 78 -4.39 10.85 3.33
CA LYS A 78 -4.38 11.99 4.24
C LYS A 78 -5.39 13.05 3.80
N VAL A 79 -6.36 13.30 4.66
CA VAL A 79 -7.36 14.37 4.49
C VAL A 79 -6.89 15.66 5.16
N LEU A 80 -6.29 15.54 6.34
CA LEU A 80 -5.79 16.68 7.10
C LEU A 80 -4.52 16.30 7.86
N GLY A 81 -3.55 17.21 7.91
CA GLY A 81 -2.29 17.02 8.62
C GLY A 81 -1.29 16.16 7.85
N ARG A 82 -0.19 15.83 8.52
CA ARG A 82 0.86 14.92 8.03
C ARG A 82 0.71 13.53 8.62
N LEU A 83 1.54 12.59 8.19
CA LEU A 83 1.55 11.25 8.79
C LEU A 83 1.74 11.33 10.31
N GLY A 84 0.87 10.63 11.05
CA GLY A 84 0.87 10.57 12.52
C GLY A 84 0.03 11.62 13.23
N GLU A 85 -0.61 12.54 12.50
CA GLU A 85 -1.56 13.49 13.07
C GLU A 85 -2.69 13.86 12.10
N GLY A 86 -3.73 14.52 12.60
CA GLY A 86 -4.86 14.95 11.79
C GLY A 86 -5.79 13.80 11.42
N ILE A 87 -6.22 13.73 10.15
CA ILE A 87 -7.28 12.83 9.69
C ILE A 87 -6.79 12.01 8.49
N THR A 88 -7.00 10.70 8.59
CA THR A 88 -6.73 9.73 7.54
C THR A 88 -8.01 8.99 7.19
N HIS A 89 -8.33 8.91 5.91
CA HIS A 89 -9.36 8.01 5.40
C HIS A 89 -8.70 6.72 4.92
N THR A 90 -9.36 5.59 5.14
CA THR A 90 -8.84 4.28 4.71
C THR A 90 -9.99 3.42 4.21
N LEU A 91 -9.77 2.66 3.14
CA LEU A 91 -10.72 1.63 2.72
C LEU A 91 -10.50 0.36 3.52
N THR A 92 -11.60 -0.31 3.84
CA THR A 92 -11.59 -1.70 4.35
C THR A 92 -12.46 -2.56 3.45
N GLY A 93 -12.29 -3.88 3.48
CA GLY A 93 -13.01 -4.77 2.55
C GLY A 93 -12.36 -4.88 1.16
N VAL A 94 -11.27 -4.16 0.91
CA VAL A 94 -10.52 -4.19 -0.35
C VAL A 94 -9.05 -3.86 -0.15
N TYR A 95 -8.16 -4.55 -0.86
CA TYR A 95 -6.73 -4.28 -0.96
C TYR A 95 -6.28 -4.26 -2.42
N VAL A 96 -5.13 -3.64 -2.70
CA VAL A 96 -4.43 -3.81 -3.98
C VAL A 96 -3.33 -4.83 -3.80
N MET A 97 -3.27 -5.84 -4.66
CA MET A 97 -2.16 -6.78 -4.74
C MET A 97 -1.31 -6.44 -5.94
N LEU A 98 -0.06 -6.06 -5.70
CA LEU A 98 0.92 -5.82 -6.76
C LEU A 98 1.68 -7.12 -7.04
N THR A 99 1.67 -7.56 -8.30
CA THR A 99 2.52 -8.66 -8.76
C THR A 99 3.43 -8.22 -9.90
N GLY A 100 4.55 -8.91 -10.08
CA GLY A 100 5.54 -8.49 -11.07
C GLY A 100 6.36 -9.63 -11.69
N VAL A 101 6.61 -9.49 -12.99
CA VAL A 101 7.48 -10.35 -13.80
C VAL A 101 8.17 -9.50 -14.87
N ASP A 102 9.29 -9.95 -15.42
CA ASP A 102 9.85 -9.35 -16.64
C ASP A 102 9.42 -10.08 -17.93
N GLU A 103 9.76 -9.54 -19.09
CA GLU A 103 9.41 -10.12 -20.40
C GLU A 103 10.07 -11.49 -20.65
N ASP A 104 11.16 -11.82 -19.94
CA ASP A 104 11.83 -13.11 -20.03
C ASP A 104 11.19 -14.16 -19.09
N GLY A 105 10.17 -13.78 -18.33
CA GLY A 105 9.48 -14.65 -17.36
C GLY A 105 10.18 -14.72 -16.00
N ARG A 106 11.19 -13.88 -15.75
CA ARG A 106 11.83 -13.80 -14.44
C ARG A 106 10.95 -13.03 -13.48
N GLN A 107 10.56 -13.69 -12.42
CA GLN A 107 9.74 -13.11 -11.36
C GLN A 107 10.45 -12.02 -10.57
N MET A 108 9.69 -11.04 -10.08
CA MET A 108 10.19 -9.93 -9.25
C MET A 108 10.43 -10.37 -7.79
N HIS A 109 11.36 -11.30 -7.56
CA HIS A 109 11.84 -11.68 -6.22
C HIS A 109 13.37 -11.71 -6.13
N GLU A 110 13.88 -11.67 -4.90
CA GLU A 110 15.29 -11.95 -4.60
C GLU A 110 15.45 -13.29 -3.87
N PHE A 111 14.62 -13.56 -2.86
CA PHE A 111 14.58 -14.86 -2.18
C PHE A 111 13.14 -15.31 -1.98
N GLY A 112 12.82 -16.50 -2.53
CA GLY A 112 11.47 -17.05 -2.52
C GLY A 112 10.57 -16.40 -3.57
N SER A 113 9.95 -17.22 -4.41
CA SER A 113 8.96 -16.79 -5.39
C SER A 113 7.58 -17.10 -4.82
N SER A 114 6.64 -16.17 -4.99
CA SER A 114 5.21 -16.37 -4.67
C SER A 114 4.37 -16.47 -5.94
N GLU A 115 5.01 -16.79 -7.07
CA GLU A 115 4.30 -17.13 -8.31
C GLU A 115 3.56 -18.47 -8.18
N GLY A 116 2.46 -18.63 -8.93
CA GLY A 116 1.65 -19.85 -8.93
C GLY A 116 0.21 -19.58 -8.50
N ILE A 117 -0.44 -20.56 -7.87
CA ILE A 117 -1.86 -20.44 -7.50
C ILE A 117 -2.02 -19.59 -6.23
N LEU A 118 -2.73 -18.47 -6.31
CA LEU A 118 -2.89 -17.50 -5.21
C LEU A 118 -3.30 -18.14 -3.87
N SER A 119 -4.23 -19.11 -3.87
CA SER A 119 -4.66 -19.80 -2.64
C SER A 119 -3.57 -20.63 -1.96
N GLU A 120 -2.52 -21.01 -2.68
CA GLU A 120 -1.36 -21.74 -2.15
C GLU A 120 -0.28 -20.77 -1.65
N GLN A 121 -0.23 -19.56 -2.22
CA GLN A 121 0.82 -18.58 -1.96
C GLN A 121 0.46 -17.58 -0.85
N MET A 122 -0.83 -17.31 -0.61
CA MET A 122 -1.27 -16.32 0.38
C MET A 122 -2.04 -16.92 1.55
N ILE A 123 -1.59 -16.60 2.77
CA ILE A 123 -2.36 -16.84 3.99
C ILE A 123 -3.22 -15.62 4.30
N PHE A 124 -4.53 -15.77 4.11
CA PHE A 124 -5.53 -14.74 4.35
C PHE A 124 -5.81 -14.49 5.85
N GLY A 125 -6.32 -13.30 6.17
CA GLY A 125 -6.78 -12.94 7.52
C GLY A 125 -5.67 -12.71 8.54
N ARG A 126 -4.45 -12.38 8.09
CA ARG A 126 -3.31 -12.02 8.96
C ARG A 126 -3.04 -10.53 8.88
N ALA A 127 -2.27 -10.00 9.82
CA ALA A 127 -1.82 -8.61 9.75
C ALA A 127 -1.00 -8.42 8.46
N GLY A 128 -1.47 -7.53 7.58
CA GLY A 128 -0.85 -7.28 6.27
C GLY A 128 -1.38 -8.13 5.11
N THR A 129 -2.35 -9.04 5.34
CA THR A 129 -3.02 -9.77 4.25
C THR A 129 -4.53 -9.55 4.26
N PRO A 130 -5.21 -9.66 3.10
CA PRO A 130 -6.65 -9.48 3.02
C PRO A 130 -7.39 -10.54 3.83
N SER A 131 -8.55 -10.20 4.39
CA SER A 131 -9.49 -11.19 4.93
C SER A 131 -9.98 -12.10 3.81
N PRO A 132 -10.40 -13.36 4.10
CA PRO A 132 -11.07 -14.20 3.11
C PRO A 132 -12.32 -13.59 2.47
N THR A 133 -12.90 -12.55 3.10
CA THR A 133 -14.07 -11.80 2.65
C THR A 133 -13.75 -10.51 1.90
N ASP A 134 -12.47 -10.12 1.82
CA ASP A 134 -12.06 -8.87 1.18
C ASP A 134 -11.86 -9.07 -0.32
N TYR A 135 -12.15 -8.03 -1.10
CA TYR A 135 -11.80 -7.98 -2.51
C TYR A 135 -10.31 -7.70 -2.68
N ILE A 136 -9.72 -8.21 -3.77
CA ILE A 136 -8.36 -7.86 -4.18
C ILE A 136 -8.43 -7.21 -5.57
N ILE A 137 -7.91 -6.00 -5.67
CA ILE A 137 -7.60 -5.39 -6.97
C ILE A 137 -6.21 -5.87 -7.34
N HIS A 138 -6.13 -6.80 -8.28
CA HIS A 138 -4.88 -7.39 -8.72
C HIS A 138 -4.26 -6.50 -9.80
N PHE A 139 -3.14 -5.88 -9.48
CA PHE A 139 -2.35 -5.01 -10.35
C PHE A 139 -1.08 -5.77 -10.75
N ASP A 140 -1.09 -6.36 -11.94
CA ASP A 140 -0.02 -7.21 -12.45
C ASP A 140 0.84 -6.47 -13.46
N VAL A 141 2.15 -6.42 -13.22
CA VAL A 141 3.09 -5.60 -13.98
C VAL A 141 4.10 -6.48 -14.71
N THR A 142 4.26 -6.25 -16.01
CA THR A 142 5.39 -6.78 -16.80
C THR A 142 6.39 -5.67 -17.04
N VAL A 143 7.63 -5.85 -16.57
CA VAL A 143 8.74 -4.93 -16.83
C VAL A 143 9.61 -5.41 -17.99
N GLN A 144 10.44 -4.53 -18.54
CA GLN A 144 11.37 -4.85 -19.63
C GLN A 144 12.31 -6.01 -19.28
N GLY A 145 12.41 -6.99 -20.19
CA GLY A 145 13.36 -8.09 -20.12
C GLY A 145 14.78 -7.70 -20.55
N GLY A 146 15.73 -8.61 -20.38
CA GLY A 146 17.13 -8.45 -20.77
C GLY A 146 17.91 -7.40 -19.98
N LEU A 147 17.30 -6.79 -18.96
CA LEU A 147 17.95 -5.81 -18.09
C LEU A 147 18.55 -6.48 -16.84
N PRO A 148 19.66 -5.94 -16.31
CA PRO A 148 20.13 -6.33 -14.99
C PRO A 148 19.04 -6.11 -13.95
N TYR A 149 18.89 -7.08 -13.05
CA TYR A 149 17.90 -7.01 -11.99
C TYR A 149 18.35 -6.04 -10.89
N GLU A 150 17.89 -4.81 -11.04
CA GLU A 150 18.27 -3.67 -10.22
C GLU A 150 17.02 -3.02 -9.63
N ARG A 151 17.20 -2.30 -8.52
CA ARG A 151 16.15 -1.60 -7.77
C ARG A 151 15.21 -0.75 -8.63
N LYS A 152 15.69 -0.23 -9.77
CA LYS A 152 14.87 0.58 -10.70
C LYS A 152 13.67 -0.16 -11.28
N LEU A 153 13.76 -1.48 -11.49
CA LEU A 153 12.68 -2.28 -12.06
C LEU A 153 11.49 -2.39 -11.10
N PRO A 154 11.64 -2.90 -9.86
CA PRO A 154 10.53 -2.96 -8.93
C PRO A 154 10.05 -1.56 -8.54
N LEU A 155 10.94 -0.58 -8.36
CA LEU A 155 10.53 0.80 -8.08
C LEU A 155 9.63 1.41 -9.17
N ALA A 156 9.78 1.00 -10.44
CA ALA A 156 8.87 1.40 -11.51
C ALA A 156 7.47 0.78 -11.30
N ALA A 157 7.39 -0.52 -11.00
CA ALA A 157 6.13 -1.20 -10.71
C ALA A 157 5.40 -0.59 -9.51
N PHE A 158 6.12 -0.29 -8.43
CA PHE A 158 5.58 0.38 -7.25
C PHE A 158 5.08 1.79 -7.54
N ARG A 159 5.82 2.58 -8.33
CA ARG A 159 5.42 3.93 -8.74
C ARG A 159 4.17 3.90 -9.63
N ALA A 160 4.09 2.96 -10.57
CA ALA A 160 2.92 2.74 -11.40
C ALA A 160 1.68 2.37 -10.57
N CYS A 161 1.85 1.44 -9.64
CA CYS A 161 0.77 1.00 -8.75
C CYS A 161 0.30 2.14 -7.84
N ASP A 162 1.22 2.94 -7.28
CA ASP A 162 0.87 4.09 -6.43
C ASP A 162 0.10 5.16 -7.21
N LYS A 163 0.47 5.45 -8.47
CA LYS A 163 -0.29 6.34 -9.37
C LYS A 163 -1.71 5.82 -9.63
N PHE A 164 -1.87 4.51 -9.82
CA PHE A 164 -3.19 3.91 -9.97
C PHE A 164 -4.02 4.05 -8.69
N ILE A 165 -3.44 3.73 -7.52
CA ILE A 165 -4.10 3.87 -6.22
C ILE A 165 -4.45 5.34 -5.94
N GLN A 166 -3.65 6.29 -6.42
CA GLN A 166 -3.89 7.71 -6.23
C GLN A 166 -5.24 8.15 -6.81
N THR A 167 -5.68 7.59 -7.93
CA THR A 167 -7.01 7.87 -8.51
C THR A 167 -8.16 7.49 -7.56
N ILE A 168 -7.96 6.44 -6.75
CA ILE A 168 -8.90 6.00 -5.71
C ILE A 168 -8.80 6.90 -4.48
N ARG A 169 -7.57 7.25 -4.07
CA ARG A 169 -7.30 8.15 -2.94
C ARG A 169 -7.93 9.52 -3.14
N GLU A 170 -7.87 10.08 -4.35
CA GLU A 170 -8.49 11.36 -4.67
C GLU A 170 -10.00 11.35 -4.40
N ASN A 171 -10.70 10.29 -4.80
CA ASN A 171 -12.12 10.11 -4.50
C ASN A 171 -12.38 9.88 -3.00
N LEU A 172 -11.55 9.07 -2.35
CA LEU A 172 -11.65 8.78 -0.92
C LEU A 172 -11.43 10.04 -0.06
N LYS A 173 -10.54 10.93 -0.48
CA LYS A 173 -10.22 12.18 0.21
C LYS A 173 -11.41 13.13 0.26
N GLN A 174 -12.28 13.09 -0.76
CA GLN A 174 -13.49 13.93 -0.84
C GLN A 174 -14.68 13.40 -0.03
N LYS A 175 -14.61 12.18 0.51
CA LYS A 175 -15.72 11.61 1.29
C LYS A 175 -15.98 12.41 2.54
N ASP A 176 -17.25 12.56 2.92
CA ASP A 176 -17.59 13.10 4.23
C ASP A 176 -17.18 12.10 5.32
N GLY A 177 -16.28 12.51 6.20
CA GLY A 177 -15.82 11.68 7.30
C GLY A 177 -16.89 11.28 8.32
N ARG A 178 -18.12 11.75 8.22
CA ARG A 178 -19.29 11.26 9.00
C ARG A 178 -19.88 9.98 8.43
N GLU A 179 -19.63 9.67 7.16
CA GLU A 179 -20.07 8.43 6.49
C GLU A 179 -19.15 7.24 6.80
N ALA A 180 -18.04 7.47 7.52
CA ALA A 180 -17.12 6.43 7.91
C ALA A 180 -17.81 5.36 8.79
N THR A 181 -17.51 4.09 8.55
CA THR A 181 -18.08 2.97 9.32
C THR A 181 -17.58 2.95 10.77
N GLN A 182 -16.44 3.59 11.04
CA GLN A 182 -15.89 3.75 12.37
C GLN A 182 -15.11 5.07 12.48
N ILE A 183 -14.86 5.52 13.70
CA ILE A 183 -13.86 6.55 14.00
C ILE A 183 -12.87 5.96 15.00
N ARG A 184 -11.58 5.95 14.65
CA ARG A 184 -10.50 5.48 15.52
C ARG A 184 -9.60 6.65 15.88
N GLU A 185 -9.48 6.94 17.17
CA GLU A 185 -8.63 8.04 17.66
C GLU A 185 -7.40 7.50 18.39
N TYR A 186 -6.26 8.08 18.06
CA TYR A 186 -4.96 7.73 18.63
C TYR A 186 -4.25 8.99 19.10
N PHE A 187 -3.68 8.91 20.30
CA PHE A 187 -2.99 10.03 20.92
C PHE A 187 -1.55 9.66 21.19
N ASP A 188 -0.64 10.49 20.69
CA ASP A 188 0.77 10.45 21.07
C ASP A 188 0.92 11.21 22.39
N LYS A 189 1.36 10.53 23.45
CA LYS A 189 1.26 10.99 24.84
C LYS A 189 2.60 10.85 25.57
N ILE A 190 3.00 11.90 26.27
CA ILE A 190 4.06 11.84 27.28
C ILE A 190 3.41 11.63 28.65
N LYS A 191 3.82 10.55 29.33
CA LYS A 191 3.41 10.22 30.70
C LYS A 191 4.57 10.46 31.67
N PRO A 192 4.61 11.60 32.38
CA PRO A 192 5.69 11.90 33.33
C PRO A 192 5.81 10.83 34.42
N GLY A 193 7.03 10.43 34.76
CA GLY A 193 7.30 9.40 35.76
C GLY A 193 7.07 7.95 35.32
N ALA A 194 6.47 7.72 34.15
CA ALA A 194 6.35 6.38 33.57
C ALA A 194 7.67 5.91 32.94
N LYS A 195 7.86 4.59 32.83
CA LYS A 195 8.98 4.01 32.09
C LYS A 195 8.88 4.40 30.61
N LYS A 196 10.01 4.79 30.03
CA LYS A 196 10.11 5.01 28.58
C LYS A 196 10.30 3.67 27.88
N VAL A 197 9.44 3.37 26.91
CA VAL A 197 9.47 2.13 26.13
C VAL A 197 9.71 2.48 24.67
N VAL A 198 10.64 1.79 24.03
CA VAL A 198 10.91 1.86 22.60
C VAL A 198 10.71 0.47 22.01
N ILE A 199 10.01 0.37 20.89
CA ILE A 199 9.88 -0.86 20.12
C ILE A 199 10.89 -0.77 18.97
N VAL A 200 11.77 -1.76 18.87
CA VAL A 200 12.76 -1.84 17.79
C VAL A 200 12.23 -2.79 16.73
N LYS A 201 12.01 -2.30 15.52
CA LYS A 201 11.69 -3.11 14.34
C LYS A 201 12.93 -3.15 13.44
N GLN A 202 13.53 -4.32 13.31
CA GLN A 202 14.59 -4.55 12.33
C GLN A 202 13.94 -4.86 10.97
N ILE A 203 14.43 -4.22 9.92
CA ILE A 203 13.97 -4.40 8.54
C ILE A 203 15.17 -4.69 7.64
N ALA A 204 14.93 -5.42 6.55
CA ALA A 204 15.92 -5.56 5.49
C ALA A 204 16.08 -4.21 4.75
N GLY A 205 17.26 -3.94 4.22
CA GLY A 205 17.61 -2.67 3.59
C GLY A 205 18.72 -2.83 2.55
N GLN A 206 18.69 -3.94 1.82
CA GLN A 206 19.70 -4.28 0.82
C GLN A 206 19.08 -5.15 -0.26
N GLY A 207 19.36 -4.83 -1.52
CA GLY A 207 18.88 -5.58 -2.67
C GLY A 207 17.99 -4.74 -3.57
N ALA A 208 17.50 -5.35 -4.64
CA ALA A 208 16.55 -4.74 -5.56
C ALA A 208 15.13 -4.69 -4.99
N MET A 209 14.74 -5.67 -4.16
CA MET A 209 13.39 -5.78 -3.58
C MET A 209 13.33 -5.36 -2.12
N TYR A 210 14.39 -5.54 -1.32
CA TYR A 210 14.33 -5.21 0.13
C TYR A 210 14.51 -3.74 0.49
N ASP A 211 13.94 -2.85 -0.31
CA ASP A 211 13.81 -1.44 0.06
C ASP A 211 12.60 -1.23 0.99
N ASN A 212 12.63 -0.15 1.76
CA ASN A 212 11.49 0.32 2.53
C ASN A 212 11.36 1.83 2.33
N GLN A 213 10.12 2.29 2.17
CA GLN A 213 9.82 3.70 2.02
C GLN A 213 9.37 4.29 3.35
N LEU A 214 9.96 5.44 3.68
CA LEU A 214 9.65 6.22 4.86
C LEU A 214 8.96 7.54 4.48
N PHE A 215 7.93 7.90 5.24
CA PHE A 215 7.28 9.21 5.20
C PHE A 215 6.77 9.63 3.82
N SER A 216 6.19 8.70 3.06
CA SER A 216 5.48 9.03 1.81
C SER A 216 4.36 10.04 2.04
N GLN A 217 3.96 10.72 0.97
CA GLN A 217 2.92 11.75 1.04
C GLN A 217 1.58 11.19 1.53
N GLU A 218 1.21 10.01 1.05
CA GLU A 218 0.03 9.27 1.45
C GLU A 218 0.41 8.09 2.36
N PRO A 219 -0.48 7.63 3.27
CA PRO A 219 -0.21 6.49 4.14
C PRO A 219 0.04 5.24 3.28
N SER A 220 1.17 4.56 3.52
CA SER A 220 1.61 3.43 2.70
C SER A 220 1.70 3.77 1.20
N GLY A 221 1.99 5.03 0.86
CA GLY A 221 2.22 5.49 -0.50
C GLY A 221 3.61 5.15 -1.02
N PHE A 222 3.94 5.70 -2.19
CA PHE A 222 5.29 5.66 -2.76
C PHE A 222 5.81 7.08 -3.01
N GLU A 223 4.95 7.95 -3.54
CA GLU A 223 5.32 9.32 -3.88
C GLU A 223 5.86 10.11 -2.67
N SER A 224 6.93 10.87 -2.91
CA SER A 224 7.69 11.63 -1.91
C SER A 224 8.29 10.80 -0.76
N GLY A 225 8.24 9.47 -0.84
CA GLY A 225 8.87 8.59 0.14
C GLY A 225 10.38 8.67 0.10
N THR A 226 11.01 8.42 1.25
CA THR A 226 12.45 8.28 1.38
C THR A 226 12.82 6.81 1.48
N SER A 227 13.65 6.34 0.55
CA SER A 227 14.23 4.99 0.62
C SER A 227 15.18 4.90 1.82
N ILE A 228 15.05 3.82 2.60
CA ILE A 228 16.00 3.54 3.68
C ILE A 228 17.41 3.25 3.15
N ILE A 229 17.51 2.70 1.93
CA ILE A 229 18.79 2.38 1.31
C ILE A 229 19.51 3.68 0.95
N ASP A 230 18.78 4.66 0.41
CA ASP A 230 19.35 5.94 -0.02
C ASP A 230 19.84 6.80 1.14
N ILE A 231 19.26 6.64 2.34
CA ILE A 231 19.75 7.27 3.57
C ILE A 231 20.82 6.42 4.29
N GLY A 232 21.32 5.35 3.67
CA GLY A 232 22.38 4.51 4.23
C GLY A 232 21.95 3.64 5.41
N ASN A 233 20.68 3.23 5.46
CA ASN A 233 20.10 2.40 6.50
C ASN A 233 20.27 2.97 7.93
N VAL A 234 20.32 4.30 8.06
CA VAL A 234 20.42 4.95 9.36
C VAL A 234 19.18 4.62 10.22
N PRO A 235 19.36 4.33 11.53
CA PRO A 235 18.22 4.09 12.41
C PRO A 235 17.28 5.30 12.48
N MET A 236 15.99 5.05 12.26
CA MET A 236 14.95 6.09 12.27
C MET A 236 14.04 5.92 13.49
N ILE A 237 13.74 7.03 14.16
CA ILE A 237 12.76 7.07 15.24
C ILE A 237 11.46 7.63 14.67
N ILE A 238 10.41 6.83 14.76
CA ILE A 238 9.05 7.21 14.39
C ILE A 238 8.13 7.09 15.60
N SER A 239 7.17 8.00 15.69
CA SER A 239 6.13 7.95 16.70
C SER A 239 5.18 6.76 16.46
N PRO A 240 4.50 6.28 17.50
CA PRO A 240 3.47 5.25 17.34
C PRO A 240 2.35 5.65 16.37
N ASN A 241 2.05 6.94 16.27
CA ASN A 241 1.03 7.42 15.33
C ASN A 241 1.56 7.46 13.89
N GLU A 242 2.80 7.90 13.64
CA GLU A 242 3.39 7.83 12.29
C GLU A 242 3.40 6.40 11.77
N TYR A 243 3.80 5.42 12.60
CA TYR A 243 3.77 4.01 12.21
C TYR A 243 2.35 3.51 11.87
N ARG A 244 1.35 3.86 12.70
CA ARG A 244 -0.06 3.52 12.44
C ARG A 244 -0.61 4.19 11.18
N ASP A 245 -0.09 5.36 10.85
CA ASP A 245 -0.49 6.17 9.70
C ASP A 245 0.35 5.85 8.45
N GLY A 246 0.93 4.65 8.39
CA GLY A 246 1.61 4.15 7.18
C GLY A 246 2.93 4.85 6.84
N ALA A 247 3.62 5.44 7.81
CA ALA A 247 4.91 6.10 7.58
C ALA A 247 6.05 5.16 7.22
N LEU A 248 5.91 3.85 7.43
CA LEU A 248 6.83 2.83 6.96
C LEU A 248 6.08 1.85 6.06
N ARG A 249 6.57 1.70 4.83
CA ARG A 249 6.09 0.72 3.87
C ARG A 249 7.23 -0.20 3.44
N ALA A 250 7.00 -1.51 3.52
CA ALA A 250 7.90 -2.49 2.95
C ALA A 250 7.66 -2.59 1.43
N MET A 251 8.73 -2.73 0.65
CA MET A 251 8.67 -2.82 -0.81
C MET A 251 8.95 -4.26 -1.28
N THR A 252 8.51 -5.24 -0.50
CA THR A 252 8.91 -6.66 -0.56
C THR A 252 7.73 -7.61 -0.55
#